data_AF-A0A2V6ZHY5-F1
#
_entry.id   AF-A0A2V6ZHY5-F1
#
_cell.length_a   1.000
_cell.length_b   1.000
_cell.length_c   1.000
_cell.angle_alpha   90.00
_cell.angle_beta   90.00
_cell.angle_gamma   90.00
#
_symmetry.space_group_name_H-M   'P 1'
#
loop_
_entity.id
_entity.type
_entity.pdbx_description
1 polymer ?
#
loop_
_entity_poly.entity_id
_entity_poly.type
_entity_poly.pdbx_seq_one_letter_code
_entity_poly.pdbx_strand_id
1 'polypeptide(L)' 'MELGGRSSRDIVAAVCLAIGAVFGLSGTMVSHAALRQAFWAIDGVGLVVASALLTMKYLRSGNDCVAAGFLVF' A
#
# COMPACT_ATOMS: atom_id res chain seq x y z
N MET A 1 29.92 8.03 -1.31
CA MET A 1 28.93 7.22 -0.56
C MET A 1 27.79 8.14 -0.20
N GLU A 2 26.81 8.25 -1.08
CA GLU A 2 25.66 9.11 -0.85
C GLU A 2 24.79 8.50 0.25
N LEU A 3 24.51 9.31 1.27
CA LEU A 3 23.57 8.98 2.33
C LEU A 3 22.19 8.87 1.69
N GLY A 4 21.77 7.64 1.40
CA GLY A 4 20.50 7.30 0.75
C GLY A 4 19.30 7.73 1.61
N GLY A 5 18.91 8.99 1.48
CA GLY A 5 17.68 9.52 2.05
C GLY A 5 16.48 8.85 1.39
N ARG A 6 15.72 8.09 2.17
CA ARG A 6 14.44 7.49 1.73
C ARG A 6 13.56 8.62 1.18
N SER A 7 13.09 8.52 -0.07
CA SER A 7 12.26 9.57 -0.67
C SER A 7 10.92 9.64 0.07
N SER A 8 10.33 10.83 0.22
CA SER A 8 9.03 10.99 0.91
C SER A 8 7.95 10.05 0.35
N ARG A 9 8.00 9.73 -0.96
CA ARG A 9 7.09 8.75 -1.59
C ARG A 9 7.26 7.32 -1.09
N ASP A 10 8.49 6.90 -0.80
CA ASP A 10 8.76 5.58 -0.26
C ASP A 10 8.18 5.44 1.15
N ILE A 11 8.28 6.51 1.94
CA ILE A 11 7.72 6.57 3.29
C ILE A 11 6.19 6.50 3.20
N VAL A 12 5.56 7.31 2.33
CA VAL A 12 4.10 7.29 2.16
C VAL A 12 3.62 5.93 1.67
N ALA A 13 4.28 5.33 0.67
CA ALA A 13 3.92 4.00 0.18
C ALA A 13 4.01 2.93 1.28
N ALA A 14 5.09 2.94 2.07
CA ALA A 14 5.28 2.01 3.18
C ALA A 14 4.23 2.20 4.28
N VAL A 15 3.89 3.45 4.61
CA VAL A 15 2.86 3.77 5.62
C VAL A 15 1.48 3.31 5.14
N CYS A 16 1.10 3.61 3.90
CA CYS A 16 -0.17 3.15 3.32
C CYS A 16 -0.26 1.62 3.29
N LEU A 17 0.83 0.93 2.93
CA LEU A 17 0.88 -0.53 2.92
C LEU A 17 0.74 -1.12 4.32
N ALA A 18 1.44 -0.55 5.31
CA ALA A 18 1.37 -1.00 6.69
C ALA A 18 -0.03 -0.77 7.30
N ILE A 19 -0.63 0.40 7.06
CA ILE A 19 -1.99 0.70 7.49
C ILE A 19 -2.96 -0.28 6.84
N GLY A 20 -2.85 -0.50 5.52
CA GLY A 20 -3.69 -1.45 4.80
C GLY A 20 -3.65 -2.84 5.45
N ALA A 21 -2.45 -3.41 5.57
CA ALA A 21 -2.23 -4.73 6.16
C ALA A 21 -2.80 -4.87 7.59
N VAL A 22 -2.61 -3.85 8.45
CA VAL A 22 -3.12 -3.88 9.83
C VAL A 22 -4.64 -3.84 9.85
N PHE A 23 -5.28 -2.99 9.05
CA PHE A 23 -6.73 -2.88 8.98
C PHE A 23 -7.37 -4.08 8.30
N GLY A 24 -6.74 -4.64 7.26
CA GLY A 24 -7.17 -5.88 6.61
C GLY A 24 -7.19 -7.05 7.59
N LEU A 25 -6.08 -7.26 8.32
CA LEU A 25 -5.99 -8.29 9.34
C LEU A 25 -6.99 -8.06 10.47
N SER A 26 -7.07 -6.83 10.98
CA SER A 26 -7.99 -6.50 12.07
C SER A 26 -9.46 -6.69 11.66
N GLY A 27 -9.81 -6.41 10.41
CA GLY A 27 -11.15 -6.65 9.87
C GLY A 27 -11.54 -8.14 9.88
N THR A 28 -10.58 -9.06 9.75
CA THR A 28 -10.86 -10.51 9.85
C THR A 28 -11.19 -10.98 11.27
N MET A 29 -10.73 -10.24 12.29
CA MET A 29 -10.93 -10.56 13.71
C MET A 29 -12.21 -9.92 14.29
N VAL A 30 -12.78 -8.93 13.60
CA VAL A 30 -13.97 -8.20 14.04
C VAL A 30 -15.24 -8.94 13.63
N SER A 31 -16.05 -9.34 14.61
CA SER A 31 -17.33 -10.02 14.43
C SER A 31 -18.50 -9.06 14.13
N HIS A 32 -18.37 -7.77 14.46
CA HIS A 32 -19.37 -6.75 14.11
C HIS A 32 -19.30 -6.38 12.63
N ALA A 33 -20.37 -6.67 11.88
CA ALA A 33 -20.41 -6.51 10.42
C ALA A 33 -20.06 -5.08 9.95
N ALA A 34 -20.67 -4.06 10.55
CA ALA A 34 -20.40 -2.66 10.16
C ALA A 34 -18.94 -2.25 10.39
N LEU A 35 -18.36 -2.66 11.52
CA LEU A 35 -16.98 -2.32 11.86
C LEU A 35 -15.98 -3.10 10.99
N ARG A 36 -16.25 -4.37 10.68
CA ARG A 36 -15.48 -5.15 9.71
C ARG A 36 -15.47 -4.51 8.32
N GLN A 37 -16.62 -4.07 7.84
CA GLN A 37 -16.72 -3.38 6.53
C GLN A 37 -15.92 -2.07 6.52
N ALA A 38 -15.96 -1.30 7.61
CA ALA A 38 -15.16 -0.09 7.73
C ALA A 38 -13.66 -0.39 7.69
N PHE A 39 -13.22 -1.46 8.37
CA PHE A 39 -11.82 -1.87 8.40
C PHE A 39 -11.33 -2.33 7.03
N TRP A 40 -12.13 -3.13 6.31
CA TRP A 40 -11.81 -3.55 4.95
C TRP A 40 -11.85 -2.39 3.94
N ALA A 41 -12.71 -1.39 4.15
CA ALA A 41 -12.69 -0.19 3.31
C ALA A 41 -11.38 0.60 3.48
N ILE A 42 -10.88 0.73 4.72
CA ILE A 42 -9.60 1.40 5.01
C ILE A 42 -8.44 0.60 4.41
N ASP A 43 -8.47 -0.73 4.57
CA ASP A 43 -7.51 -1.65 3.94
C ASP A 43 -7.42 -1.45 2.42
N GLY A 44 -8.57 -1.50 1.74
CA GLY A 44 -8.65 -1.30 0.29
C GLY A 44 -8.07 0.04 -0.16
N VAL A 45 -8.38 1.15 0.53
CA VAL A 45 -7.81 2.47 0.21
C VAL A 45 -6.30 2.49 0.45
N GLY A 46 -5.83 1.93 1.56
CA GLY A 46 -4.41 1.85 1.88
C GLY A 46 -3.62 1.08 0.82
N LEU A 47 -4.15 -0.06 0.39
CA LEU A 47 -3.54 -0.88 -0.66
C LEU A 47 -3.52 -0.17 -2.02
N VAL A 48 -4.62 0.45 -2.46
CA VAL A 48 -4.68 1.19 -3.73
C VAL A 48 -3.65 2.32 -3.76
N VAL A 49 -3.55 3.10 -2.68
CA VAL A 49 -2.58 4.21 -2.62
C VAL A 49 -1.15 3.69 -2.59
N ALA A 50 -0.87 2.63 -1.82
CA ALA A 50 0.45 2.02 -1.78
C ALA A 50 0.87 1.49 -3.16
N SER A 51 0.01 0.71 -3.81
CA SER A 51 0.22 0.13 -5.13
C SER A 51 0.43 1.19 -6.22
N ALA A 52 -0.34 2.28 -6.21
CA ALA A 52 -0.14 3.39 -7.14
C ALA A 52 1.23 4.07 -6.96
N LEU A 53 1.65 4.31 -5.72
CA LEU A 53 2.96 4.91 -5.43
C LEU A 53 4.12 3.97 -5.78
N LEU A 54 3.98 2.68 -5.50
CA LEU A 54 4.95 1.63 -5.86
C LEU A 54 5.05 1.47 -7.37
N THR A 55 3.93 1.47 -8.09
CA THR A 55 3.89 1.46 -9.56
C THR A 55 4.70 2.63 -10.13
N MET A 56 4.40 3.85 -9.69
CA MET A 56 5.10 5.06 -10.13
C MET A 56 6.59 5.02 -9.80
N LYS A 57 6.97 4.43 -8.67
CA LYS A 57 8.37 4.23 -8.29
C LYS A 57 9.07 3.27 -9.25
N TYR A 58 8.53 2.08 -9.45
CA TYR A 58 9.17 1.06 -10.28
C TYR A 58 9.18 1.41 -11.76
N LEU A 59 8.14 2.09 -12.25
CA LEU A 59 8.09 2.62 -13.61
C LEU A 59 9.22 3.63 -13.83
N ARG A 60 9.45 4.55 -12.87
CA ARG A 60 10.57 5.52 -12.94
C ARG A 60 11.94 4.88 -12.80
N SER A 61 12.04 3.72 -12.15
CA SER A 61 13.27 2.94 -12.05
C SER A 61 13.50 2.01 -13.27
N GLY A 62 12.61 2.01 -14.27
CA GLY A 62 12.71 1.17 -15.46
C GLY A 62 12.39 -0.31 -15.22
N ASN A 63 11.73 -0.64 -14.10
CA ASN A 63 11.33 -2.01 -13.79
C ASN A 63 9.84 -2.20 -14.11
N ASP A 64 9.54 -2.26 -15.40
CA ASP A 64 8.17 -2.25 -15.94
C ASP A 64 7.36 -3.47 -15.51
N CYS A 65 8.01 -4.63 -15.36
CA CYS A 65 7.33 -5.87 -14.96
C CYS A 65 6.81 -5.78 -13.52
N VAL A 66 7.61 -5.21 -12.60
CA VAL A 66 7.19 -5.00 -11.21
C VAL A 66 6.17 -3.87 -11.11
N ALA A 67 6.33 -2.80 -11.90
CA ALA A 67 5.35 -1.72 -11.98
C ALA A 67 3.98 -2.24 -12.45
N ALA A 68 3.94 -3.07 -13.50
CA ALA A 68 2.71 -3.70 -13.98
C ALA A 68 2.07 -4.61 -12.92
N GLY A 69 2.89 -5.32 -12.13
CA GLY A 69 2.42 -6.12 -11.01
C GLY A 69 1.67 -5.30 -9.97
N PHE A 70 2.22 -4.16 -9.55
CA PHE A 70 1.53 -3.25 -8.63
C PHE A 70 0.35 -2.52 -9.25
N LEU A 71 0.34 -2.31 -10.57
CA LEU A 71 -0.77 -1.66 -11.27
C LEU A 71 -2.01 -2.56 -11.39
N VAL A 72 -1.82 -3.87 -11.53
CA VAL A 72 -2.89 -4.87 -11.63
C VAL A 72 -3.48 -5.25 -10.27
N PHE A 73 -2.69 -5.12 -9.21
CA PHE A 73 -3.08 -5.42 -7.83
C PHE A 73 -4.18 -4.46 -7.34
#